data_AF-A0AAE0AM06-F1
#
_entry.id   AF-A0AAE0AM06-F1
#
_cell.length_a   1.000
_cell.length_b   1.000
_cell.length_c   1.000
_cell.angle_alpha   90.00
_cell.angle_beta   90.00
_cell.angle_gamma   90.00
#
_symmetry.space_group_name_H-M   'P 1'
#
loop_
_entity.id
_entity.type
_entity.pdbx_description
1 polymer ?
#
loop_
_entity_poly.entity_id
_entity_poly.type
_entity_poly.pdbx_seq_one_letter_code
_entity_poly.pdbx_strand_id
1 'polypeptide(L)'
;MLLSLRYSVPLFTKRLEPIKIPRSTSFVVVCAAKGPRPRYPRVWKSRTKIGTVSKSAKMVACIKGLSNVKEEVYGALDSFIAWELEFPLITVKKALKILEHEKDWKRIIQVTKWMLSKGQGKTMGTYFALLTAFGEDGRLEEAEELWKTLFSQYLESTPRIFFDKMISIYYNRGMYDQMFEVFADMEELEVSPNVSIVNMMGNALKNLGMLDKYEKLTKKYPPPRWEYRYYKGKRVRVRARSKHEPDGSRGSRSKDEETNQNPIESFDETEADPNESFDEAEADAKELFDEAETNSNKVQIEANISP
;
A
#
# COMPACT_ATOMS: atom_id res chain seq x y z
N MET A 1 45.98 -55.74 31.43
CA MET A 1 44.79 -55.74 32.30
C MET A 1 43.69 -54.94 31.62
N LEU A 2 42.60 -55.58 31.21
CA LEU A 2 41.41 -54.94 30.65
C LEU A 2 40.21 -55.41 31.49
N LEU A 3 39.76 -54.57 32.42
CA LEU A 3 38.58 -54.82 33.24
C LEU A 3 37.33 -54.58 32.38
N SER A 4 36.61 -55.65 32.05
CA SER A 4 35.26 -55.55 31.49
C SER A 4 34.25 -55.46 32.64
N LEU A 5 33.61 -54.29 32.79
CA LEU A 5 32.44 -54.13 33.65
C LEU A 5 31.24 -54.82 32.98
N ARG A 6 30.87 -56.00 33.47
CA ARG A 6 29.56 -56.59 33.21
C ARG A 6 28.55 -55.94 34.15
N TYR A 7 27.76 -55.00 33.63
CA TYR A 7 26.61 -54.46 34.34
C TYR A 7 25.47 -55.49 34.28
N SER A 8 25.12 -56.09 35.41
CA SER A 8 23.94 -56.94 35.55
C SER A 8 22.70 -56.06 35.64
N VAL A 9 21.74 -56.24 34.73
CA VAL A 9 20.42 -55.59 34.79
C VAL A 9 19.66 -56.13 36.02
N PRO A 10 19.14 -55.29 36.93
CA PRO A 10 18.30 -55.78 38.01
C PRO A 10 16.93 -56.18 37.44
N LEU A 11 16.64 -57.49 37.47
CA LEU A 11 15.30 -58.03 37.23
C LEU A 11 14.39 -57.63 38.40
N PHE A 12 13.74 -56.48 38.29
CA PHE A 12 12.63 -56.11 39.17
C PHE A 12 11.40 -56.93 38.79
N THR A 13 11.30 -58.17 39.25
CA THR A 13 10.04 -58.94 39.20
C THR A 13 9.12 -58.42 40.30
N LYS A 14 8.49 -57.25 40.07
CA LYS A 14 7.29 -56.89 40.83
C LYS A 14 6.17 -57.80 40.34
N ARG A 15 5.94 -58.87 41.08
CA ARG A 15 4.72 -59.68 41.02
C ARG A 15 3.55 -58.72 41.21
N LEU A 16 2.79 -58.48 40.14
CA LEU A 16 1.52 -57.76 40.25
C LEU A 16 0.61 -58.62 41.14
N GLU A 17 0.32 -58.14 42.34
CA GLU A 17 -0.74 -58.75 43.13
C GLU A 17 -2.05 -58.65 42.33
N PRO A 18 -2.81 -59.75 42.19
CA PRO A 18 -4.09 -59.70 41.51
C PRO A 18 -5.02 -58.81 42.35
N ILE A 19 -5.40 -57.67 41.77
CA ILE A 19 -6.44 -56.81 42.33
C ILE A 19 -7.69 -57.66 42.48
N LYS A 20 -8.08 -57.96 43.72
CA LYS A 20 -9.34 -58.62 44.04
C LYS A 20 -10.45 -57.62 43.73
N ILE A 21 -11.01 -57.70 42.52
CA ILE A 21 -12.21 -56.95 42.14
C ILE A 21 -13.37 -57.54 42.96
N PRO A 22 -13.99 -56.78 43.88
CA PRO A 22 -15.13 -57.28 44.62
C PRO A 22 -16.29 -57.53 43.65
N ARG A 23 -16.76 -58.78 43.57
CA ARG A 23 -18.01 -59.14 42.87
C ARG A 23 -19.18 -58.73 43.75
N SER A 24 -19.42 -57.42 43.88
CA SER A 24 -20.71 -56.91 44.35
C SER A 24 -21.64 -56.81 43.14
N THR A 25 -22.75 -57.54 43.16
CA THR A 25 -23.78 -57.52 42.12
C THR A 25 -24.81 -56.41 42.32
N SER A 26 -24.51 -55.38 43.13
CA SER A 26 -25.34 -54.16 43.15
C SER A 26 -24.89 -53.19 42.05
N PHE A 27 -25.44 -53.37 40.85
CA PHE A 27 -25.26 -52.44 39.72
C PHE A 27 -26.10 -51.16 39.86
N VAL A 28 -26.16 -50.58 41.06
CA VAL A 28 -26.76 -49.25 41.26
C VAL A 28 -25.63 -48.27 41.45
N VAL A 29 -25.09 -47.81 40.32
CA VAL A 29 -24.30 -46.57 40.30
C VAL A 29 -25.29 -45.44 40.58
N VAL A 30 -25.28 -44.91 41.80
CA VAL A 30 -25.93 -43.63 42.07
C VAL A 30 -25.11 -42.59 41.30
N CYS A 31 -25.55 -42.30 40.08
CA CYS A 31 -25.12 -41.11 39.36
C CYS A 31 -25.50 -39.92 40.24
N ALA A 32 -24.53 -39.36 40.99
CA ALA A 32 -24.67 -38.00 41.49
C ALA A 32 -25.15 -37.17 40.30
N ALA A 33 -26.30 -36.51 40.45
CA ALA A 33 -26.98 -35.82 39.38
C ALA A 33 -26.06 -34.75 38.79
N LYS A 34 -25.23 -35.12 37.81
CA LYS A 34 -24.67 -34.17 36.86
C LYS A 34 -25.91 -33.51 36.27
N GLY A 35 -26.05 -32.22 36.58
CA GLY A 35 -27.19 -31.41 36.17
C GLY A 35 -27.52 -31.57 34.68
N PRO A 36 -28.70 -31.11 34.25
CA PRO A 36 -29.26 -31.39 32.93
C PRO A 36 -28.17 -31.26 31.86
N ARG A 37 -27.92 -32.36 31.15
CA ARG A 37 -26.96 -32.43 30.04
C ARG A 37 -27.23 -31.23 29.13
N PRO A 38 -26.24 -30.36 28.83
CA PRO A 38 -26.45 -29.19 27.99
C PRO A 38 -27.20 -29.61 26.72
N ARG A 39 -28.38 -29.04 26.48
CA ARG A 39 -29.27 -29.43 25.37
C ARG A 39 -28.78 -28.93 24.01
N TYR A 40 -27.76 -28.08 23.99
CA TYR A 40 -27.09 -27.71 22.76
C TYR A 40 -25.98 -28.73 22.45
N PRO A 41 -25.83 -29.16 21.18
CA PRO A 41 -24.66 -29.92 20.78
C PRO A 41 -23.42 -29.15 21.22
N ARG A 42 -22.39 -29.84 21.69
CA ARG A 42 -21.07 -29.24 21.92
C ARG A 42 -20.50 -28.94 20.54
N VAL A 43 -21.02 -27.90 19.89
CA VAL A 43 -20.58 -27.43 18.60
C VAL A 43 -19.18 -26.92 18.85
N TRP A 44 -18.20 -27.57 18.25
CA TRP A 44 -16.89 -26.98 18.10
C TRP A 44 -17.14 -25.66 17.39
N LYS A 45 -17.06 -24.53 18.11
CA LYS A 45 -17.17 -23.22 17.49
C LYS A 45 -16.05 -23.18 16.47
N SER A 46 -16.37 -23.23 15.18
CA SER A 46 -15.35 -22.95 14.17
C SER A 46 -14.92 -21.52 14.44
N ARG A 47 -13.63 -21.31 14.71
CA ARG A 47 -13.10 -19.93 14.66
C ARG A 47 -13.32 -19.48 13.22
N THR A 48 -14.07 -18.40 13.04
CA THR A 48 -14.19 -17.75 11.73
C THR A 48 -12.77 -17.47 11.23
N LYS A 49 -12.50 -17.82 9.97
CA LYS A 49 -11.20 -17.50 9.36
C LYS A 49 -11.11 -15.98 9.33
N ILE A 50 -10.13 -15.43 10.05
CA ILE A 50 -9.82 -14.00 9.97
C ILE A 50 -9.45 -13.68 8.52
N GLY A 51 -10.20 -12.76 7.92
CA GLY A 51 -9.99 -12.32 6.54
C GLY A 51 -8.67 -11.57 6.37
N THR A 52 -8.16 -11.52 5.13
CA THR A 52 -6.89 -10.85 4.80
C THR A 52 -6.91 -9.37 5.16
N VAL A 53 -8.07 -8.73 5.04
CA VAL A 53 -8.34 -7.31 5.37
C VAL A 53 -8.20 -7.06 6.87
N SER A 54 -8.84 -7.91 7.69
CA SER A 54 -8.74 -7.80 9.14
C SER A 54 -7.32 -8.12 9.62
N LYS A 55 -6.59 -9.03 8.96
CA LYS A 55 -5.17 -9.26 9.24
C LYS A 55 -4.33 -8.03 8.94
N SER A 56 -4.53 -7.39 7.79
CA SER A 56 -3.75 -6.20 7.41
C SER A 56 -4.02 -5.03 8.34
N ALA A 57 -5.28 -4.80 8.71
CA ALA A 57 -5.64 -3.76 9.68
C ALA A 57 -5.00 -4.01 11.07
N LYS A 58 -5.03 -5.25 11.56
CA LYS A 58 -4.34 -5.62 12.81
C LYS A 58 -2.84 -5.39 12.72
N MET A 59 -2.22 -5.75 11.59
CA MET A 59 -0.80 -5.53 11.37
C MET A 59 -0.44 -4.03 11.40
N VAL A 60 -1.23 -3.19 10.72
CA VAL A 60 -1.05 -1.72 10.75
C VAL A 60 -1.20 -1.17 12.17
N ALA A 61 -2.24 -1.58 12.90
CA ALA A 61 -2.45 -1.15 14.28
C ALA A 61 -1.27 -1.53 15.20
N CYS A 62 -0.72 -2.75 15.05
CA CYS A 62 0.46 -3.18 15.80
C CYS A 62 1.68 -2.31 15.51
N ILE A 63 1.92 -1.96 14.24
CA ILE A 63 3.10 -1.19 13.84
C ILE A 63 2.99 0.28 14.28
N LYS A 64 1.79 0.86 14.20
CA LYS A 64 1.56 2.28 14.55
C LYS A 64 1.91 2.59 16.00
N GLY A 65 1.64 1.67 16.92
CA GLY A 65 1.92 1.84 18.35
C GLY A 65 3.39 1.71 18.77
N LEU A 66 4.30 1.36 17.84
CA LEU A 66 5.72 1.13 18.15
C LEU A 66 6.55 2.40 18.01
N SER A 67 7.78 2.40 18.55
CA SER A 67 8.71 3.47 18.23
C SER A 67 9.19 3.39 16.76
N ASN A 68 9.94 4.39 16.32
CA ASN A 68 10.55 4.42 14.99
C ASN A 68 11.85 3.60 14.90
N VAL A 69 12.22 2.88 15.95
CA VAL A 69 13.41 2.02 15.96
C VAL A 69 13.17 0.81 15.04
N LYS A 70 14.12 0.58 14.13
CA LYS A 70 14.05 -0.50 13.13
C LYS A 70 13.79 -1.86 13.78
N GLU A 71 14.47 -2.15 14.88
CA GLU A 71 14.42 -3.44 15.56
C GLU A 71 13.04 -3.74 16.15
N GLU A 72 12.38 -2.76 16.76
CA GLU A 72 11.03 -2.94 17.32
C GLU A 72 10.01 -3.24 16.21
N VAL A 73 10.05 -2.45 15.13
CA VAL A 73 9.12 -2.61 14.01
C VAL A 73 9.36 -3.95 13.30
N TYR A 74 10.61 -4.31 13.06
CA TYR A 74 10.96 -5.55 12.36
C TYR A 74 10.69 -6.76 13.24
N GLY A 75 10.94 -6.67 14.55
CA GLY A 75 10.62 -7.70 15.52
C GLY A 75 9.12 -7.93 15.63
N ALA A 76 8.31 -6.87 15.67
CA ALA A 76 6.86 -6.98 15.68
C ALA A 76 6.34 -7.62 14.38
N LEU A 77 6.85 -7.20 13.23
CA LEU A 77 6.52 -7.79 11.93
C LEU A 77 6.94 -9.27 11.82
N ASP A 78 8.12 -9.62 12.31
CA ASP A 78 8.59 -11.01 12.36
C ASP A 78 7.73 -11.86 13.30
N SER A 79 7.34 -11.32 14.46
CA SER A 79 6.43 -11.99 15.39
C SER A 79 5.05 -12.23 14.78
N PHE A 80 4.59 -11.31 13.91
CA PHE A 80 3.34 -11.42 13.17
C PHE A 80 3.39 -12.55 12.15
N ILE A 81 4.54 -12.74 11.48
CA ILE A 81 4.75 -13.81 10.49
C ILE A 81 5.03 -15.17 11.14
N ALA A 82 5.56 -15.23 12.36
CA ALA A 82 6.04 -16.47 12.98
C ALA A 82 5.01 -17.62 13.01
N TRP A 83 3.71 -17.31 12.92
CA TRP A 83 2.62 -18.28 12.93
C TRP A 83 2.00 -18.57 11.56
N GLU A 84 2.48 -17.93 10.48
CA GLU A 84 1.99 -18.14 9.12
C GLU A 84 2.88 -19.17 8.40
N LEU A 85 2.23 -20.11 7.69
CA LEU A 85 2.92 -21.17 6.94
C LEU A 85 3.65 -20.62 5.70
N GLU A 86 3.10 -19.55 5.11
CA GLU A 86 3.63 -18.85 3.95
C GLU A 86 3.73 -17.36 4.26
N PHE A 87 4.64 -16.66 3.56
CA PHE A 87 4.76 -15.22 3.73
C PHE A 87 3.45 -14.52 3.31
N PRO A 88 2.82 -13.72 4.19
CA PRO A 88 1.49 -13.16 3.93
C PRO A 88 1.56 -11.93 3.00
N LEU A 89 2.01 -12.11 1.76
CA LEU A 89 2.28 -11.05 0.79
C LEU A 89 1.04 -10.18 0.52
N ILE A 90 -0.13 -10.81 0.37
CA ILE A 90 -1.40 -10.12 0.10
C ILE A 90 -1.79 -9.25 1.30
N THR A 91 -1.59 -9.74 2.53
CA THR A 91 -1.85 -8.99 3.76
C THR A 91 -0.91 -7.80 3.88
N VAL A 92 0.38 -7.98 3.60
CA VAL A 92 1.36 -6.88 3.61
C VAL A 92 1.02 -5.84 2.53
N LYS A 93 0.69 -6.27 1.32
CA LYS A 93 0.26 -5.36 0.24
C LYS A 93 -0.98 -4.56 0.62
N LYS A 94 -2.00 -5.19 1.23
CA LYS A 94 -3.19 -4.48 1.73
C LYS A 94 -2.83 -3.51 2.85
N ALA A 95 -1.93 -3.88 3.76
CA ALA A 95 -1.48 -2.97 4.82
C ALA A 95 -0.70 -1.76 4.28
N LEU A 96 0.14 -1.94 3.26
CA LEU A 96 0.82 -0.83 2.58
C LEU A 96 -0.19 0.15 1.96
N LYS A 97 -1.25 -0.36 1.31
CA LYS A 97 -2.34 0.50 0.82
C LYS A 97 -3.03 1.28 1.94
N ILE A 98 -3.32 0.63 3.08
CA ILE A 98 -3.93 1.31 4.24
C ILE A 98 -3.01 2.44 4.72
N LEU A 99 -1.71 2.17 4.89
CA LEU A 99 -0.73 3.17 5.29
C LEU A 99 -0.56 4.31 4.28
N GLU A 100 -0.73 4.03 2.98
CA GLU A 100 -0.69 5.01 1.89
C GLU A 100 -1.88 5.96 1.96
N HIS A 101 -3.10 5.44 2.20
CA HIS A 101 -4.28 6.28 2.44
C HIS A 101 -4.11 7.17 3.69
N GLU A 102 -3.46 6.65 4.73
CA GLU A 102 -3.16 7.39 5.96
C GLU A 102 -1.94 8.34 5.81
N LYS A 103 -1.23 8.28 4.68
CA LYS A 103 -0.01 9.06 4.38
C LYS A 103 1.13 8.87 5.41
N ASP A 104 1.20 7.69 6.03
CA ASP A 104 2.25 7.34 7.00
C ASP A 104 3.52 6.85 6.27
N TRP A 105 4.18 7.74 5.52
CA TRP A 105 5.32 7.42 4.64
C TRP A 105 6.48 6.69 5.35
N LYS A 106 6.78 7.08 6.60
CA LYS A 106 7.81 6.42 7.42
C LYS A 106 7.52 4.93 7.64
N ARG A 107 6.26 4.59 7.91
CA ARG A 107 5.85 3.19 8.12
C ARG A 107 5.86 2.42 6.81
N ILE A 108 5.43 3.05 5.71
CA ILE A 108 5.52 2.46 4.36
C ILE A 108 6.97 2.08 4.05
N ILE A 109 7.92 2.98 4.31
CA ILE A 109 9.36 2.71 4.10
C ILE A 109 9.81 1.53 4.98
N GLN A 110 9.48 1.53 6.26
CA GLN A 110 9.89 0.46 7.19
C GLN A 110 9.34 -0.91 6.77
N VAL A 111 8.04 -1.00 6.51
CA VAL A 111 7.36 -2.24 6.10
C VAL A 111 7.87 -2.73 4.75
N THR A 112 8.06 -1.82 3.79
CA THR A 112 8.56 -2.20 2.46
C THR A 112 10.01 -2.68 2.52
N LYS A 113 10.89 -1.98 3.25
CA LYS A 113 12.28 -2.44 3.46
C LYS A 113 12.35 -3.77 4.20
N TRP A 114 11.49 -3.98 5.21
CA TRP A 114 11.40 -5.26 5.91
C TRP A 114 10.97 -6.38 4.95
N MET A 115 9.91 -6.17 4.16
CA MET A 115 9.44 -7.14 3.17
C MET A 115 10.54 -7.51 2.17
N LEU A 116 11.27 -6.53 1.66
CA LEU A 116 12.41 -6.73 0.76
C LEU A 116 13.57 -7.48 1.44
N SER A 117 13.83 -7.21 2.73
CA SER A 117 14.88 -7.90 3.51
C SER A 117 14.62 -9.40 3.68
N LYS A 118 13.34 -9.81 3.67
CA LYS A 118 12.93 -11.23 3.66
C LYS A 118 12.99 -11.86 2.27
N GLY A 119 13.44 -11.11 1.27
CA GLY A 119 13.48 -11.53 -0.13
C GLY A 119 12.12 -11.56 -0.81
N GLN A 120 11.09 -10.98 -0.19
CA GLN A 120 9.69 -11.07 -0.66
C GLN A 120 9.28 -9.78 -1.38
N GLY A 121 8.29 -9.90 -2.28
CA GLY A 121 7.66 -8.74 -2.90
C GLY A 121 8.59 -7.89 -3.78
N LYS A 122 9.66 -8.46 -4.35
CA LYS A 122 10.55 -7.77 -5.31
C LYS A 122 9.84 -7.55 -6.65
N THR A 123 9.06 -6.48 -6.74
CA THR A 123 8.32 -6.09 -7.96
C THR A 123 8.53 -4.62 -8.25
N MET A 124 8.37 -4.20 -9.51
CA MET A 124 8.47 -2.78 -9.88
C MET A 124 7.46 -1.92 -9.10
N GLY A 125 6.25 -2.44 -8.83
CA GLY A 125 5.27 -1.73 -8.00
C GLY A 125 5.76 -1.48 -6.57
N THR A 126 6.46 -2.45 -5.96
CA THR A 126 7.05 -2.29 -4.63
C THR A 126 8.16 -1.24 -4.62
N TYR A 127 9.03 -1.25 -5.64
CA TYR A 127 10.09 -0.25 -5.77
C TYR A 127 9.53 1.15 -6.02
N PHE A 128 8.47 1.27 -6.82
CA PHE A 128 7.78 2.53 -7.08
C PHE A 128 7.11 3.09 -5.81
N ALA A 129 6.45 2.23 -5.02
CA ALA A 129 5.86 2.61 -3.74
C ALA A 129 6.94 3.09 -2.75
N LEU A 130 8.09 2.40 -2.70
CA LEU A 130 9.23 2.80 -1.87
C LEU A 130 9.83 4.14 -2.33
N LEU A 131 10.00 4.33 -3.64
CA LEU A 131 10.49 5.58 -4.20
C LEU A 131 9.55 6.75 -3.90
N THR A 132 8.25 6.53 -4.06
CA THR A 132 7.22 7.50 -3.71
C THR A 132 7.32 7.86 -2.24
N ALA A 133 7.36 6.88 -1.34
CA ALA A 133 7.47 7.13 0.09
C ALA A 133 8.75 7.88 0.48
N PHE A 134 9.89 7.63 -0.17
CA PHE A 134 11.12 8.43 0.06
C PHE A 134 10.97 9.88 -0.40
N GLY A 135 10.33 10.10 -1.55
CA GLY A 135 10.03 11.42 -2.07
C GLY A 135 9.19 12.24 -1.08
N GLU A 136 8.09 11.66 -0.60
CA GLU A 136 7.16 12.32 0.32
C GLU A 136 7.69 12.47 1.76
N ASP A 137 8.49 11.51 2.27
CA ASP A 137 9.13 11.62 3.59
C ASP A 137 10.34 12.58 3.61
N GLY A 138 10.77 13.08 2.44
CA GLY A 138 11.89 14.03 2.34
C GLY A 138 13.28 13.38 2.22
N ARG A 139 13.39 12.05 2.17
CA ARG A 139 14.66 11.29 2.13
C ARG A 139 15.22 11.16 0.71
N LEU A 140 15.78 12.25 0.17
CA LEU A 140 16.28 12.29 -1.22
C LEU A 140 17.43 11.34 -1.48
N GLU A 141 18.41 11.29 -0.59
CA GLU A 141 19.64 10.49 -0.76
C GLU A 141 19.29 9.02 -1.03
N GLU A 142 18.36 8.47 -0.24
CA GLU A 142 17.89 7.10 -0.41
C GLU A 142 17.02 6.91 -1.66
N ALA A 143 16.26 7.93 -2.07
CA ALA A 143 15.54 7.92 -3.34
C ALA A 143 16.50 7.86 -4.52
N GLU A 144 17.59 8.64 -4.50
CA GLU A 144 18.62 8.62 -5.53
C GLU A 144 19.39 7.30 -5.59
N GLU A 145 19.75 6.75 -4.43
CA GLU A 145 20.39 5.43 -4.35
C GLU A 145 19.48 4.35 -4.94
N LEU A 146 18.20 4.36 -4.58
CA LEU A 146 17.22 3.44 -5.14
C LEU A 146 17.03 3.66 -6.65
N TRP A 147 16.97 4.90 -7.11
CA TRP A 147 16.90 5.24 -8.54
C TRP A 147 18.12 4.70 -9.30
N LYS A 148 19.34 5.00 -8.84
CA LYS A 148 20.59 4.56 -9.47
C LYS A 148 20.68 3.03 -9.53
N THR A 149 20.30 2.34 -8.45
CA THR A 149 20.29 0.88 -8.42
C THR A 149 19.29 0.29 -9.41
N LEU A 150 18.06 0.82 -9.48
CA LEU A 150 17.06 0.36 -10.44
C LEU A 150 17.45 0.68 -11.87
N PHE A 151 17.93 1.89 -12.12
CA PHE A 151 18.31 2.35 -13.44
C PHE A 151 19.49 1.53 -14.00
N SER A 152 20.48 1.22 -13.16
CA SER A 152 21.60 0.34 -13.57
C SER A 152 21.19 -1.12 -13.82
N GLN A 153 20.17 -1.63 -13.12
CA GLN A 153 19.72 -3.01 -13.25
C GLN A 153 18.71 -3.21 -14.40
N TYR A 154 17.90 -2.19 -14.68
CA TYR A 154 16.71 -2.29 -15.54
C TYR A 154 16.69 -1.21 -16.63
N LEU A 155 17.84 -0.67 -17.03
CA LEU A 155 18.00 0.50 -17.91
C LEU A 155 16.88 0.69 -18.96
N GLU A 156 16.75 -0.20 -19.94
CA GLU A 156 15.72 -0.13 -20.99
C GLU A 156 14.30 -0.53 -20.53
N SER A 157 14.21 -1.31 -19.44
CA SER A 157 12.95 -1.84 -18.90
C SER A 157 12.34 -0.97 -17.81
N THR A 158 12.93 0.20 -17.52
CA THR A 158 12.46 1.08 -16.45
C THR A 158 11.15 1.74 -16.89
N PRO A 159 10.03 1.51 -16.18
CA PRO A 159 8.75 2.08 -16.55
C PRO A 159 8.78 3.62 -16.49
N ARG A 160 8.11 4.26 -17.44
CA ARG A 160 7.94 5.72 -17.53
C ARG A 160 7.60 6.40 -16.20
N ILE A 161 6.73 5.79 -15.40
CA ILE A 161 6.28 6.33 -14.11
C ILE A 161 7.43 6.64 -13.14
N PHE A 162 8.57 5.93 -13.23
CA PHE A 162 9.71 6.20 -12.36
C PHE A 162 10.43 7.50 -12.74
N PHE A 163 10.62 7.75 -14.04
CA PHE A 163 11.17 9.03 -14.52
C PHE A 163 10.26 10.17 -14.10
N ASP A 164 8.95 10.02 -14.32
CA ASP A 164 7.95 11.02 -13.95
C ASP A 164 8.05 11.35 -12.44
N LYS A 165 8.21 10.32 -11.58
CA LYS A 165 8.34 10.51 -10.13
C LYS A 165 9.66 11.17 -9.73
N MET A 166 10.79 10.76 -10.30
CA MET A 166 12.09 11.40 -10.01
C MET A 166 12.12 12.87 -10.41
N ILE A 167 11.62 13.18 -11.61
CA ILE A 167 11.50 14.56 -12.08
C ILE A 167 10.63 15.38 -11.13
N SER A 168 9.48 14.83 -10.70
CA SER A 168 8.61 15.50 -9.72
C SER A 168 9.31 15.75 -8.37
N ILE A 169 10.08 14.78 -7.86
CA ILE A 169 10.84 14.94 -6.61
C ILE A 169 11.87 16.08 -6.73
N TYR A 170 12.64 16.12 -7.83
CA TYR A 170 13.63 17.17 -8.03
C TYR A 170 13.01 18.54 -8.27
N TYR A 171 11.92 18.61 -9.04
CA TYR A 171 11.18 19.84 -9.30
C TYR A 171 10.68 20.48 -7.99
N ASN A 172 10.06 19.67 -7.11
CA ASN A 172 9.53 20.14 -5.82
C ASN A 172 10.63 20.65 -4.88
N ARG A 173 11.88 20.19 -5.06
CA ARG A 173 13.05 20.62 -4.27
C ARG A 173 13.86 21.73 -4.94
N GLY A 174 13.47 22.17 -6.13
CA GLY A 174 14.20 23.17 -6.91
C GLY A 174 15.54 22.69 -7.47
N MET A 175 15.77 21.38 -7.54
CA MET A 175 17.01 20.78 -8.02
C MET A 175 16.96 20.59 -9.54
N TYR A 176 16.97 21.70 -10.27
CA TYR A 176 16.70 21.70 -11.71
C TYR A 176 17.79 21.03 -12.55
N ASP A 177 19.05 21.03 -12.11
CA ASP A 177 20.13 20.38 -12.86
C ASP A 177 19.91 18.86 -12.95
N GLN A 178 19.68 18.19 -11.82
CA GLN A 178 19.35 16.76 -11.76
C GLN A 178 18.03 16.45 -12.47
N MET A 179 17.05 17.36 -12.40
CA MET A 179 15.80 17.23 -13.14
C MET A 179 16.04 17.19 -14.65
N PHE A 180 16.95 18.02 -15.16
CA PHE A 180 17.31 18.05 -16.58
C PHE A 180 18.10 16.81 -17.01
N GLU A 181 18.96 16.28 -16.14
CA GLU A 181 19.67 15.01 -16.39
C GLU A 181 18.67 13.86 -16.58
N VAL A 182 17.74 13.66 -15.64
CA VAL A 182 16.74 12.59 -15.75
C VAL A 182 15.82 12.77 -16.96
N PHE A 183 15.49 14.01 -17.31
CA PHE A 183 14.72 14.28 -18.53
C PHE A 183 15.51 13.97 -19.81
N ALA A 184 16.81 14.25 -19.84
CA ALA A 184 17.67 13.89 -20.97
C ALA A 184 17.78 12.36 -21.12
N ASP A 185 17.98 11.63 -20.02
CA ASP A 185 18.00 10.17 -20.01
C ASP A 185 16.68 9.59 -20.52
N MET A 186 15.55 10.19 -20.12
CA MET A 186 14.22 9.81 -20.59
C MET A 186 14.07 9.98 -22.11
N GLU A 187 14.62 11.06 -22.68
CA GLU A 187 14.62 11.30 -24.13
C GLU A 187 15.57 10.36 -24.89
N GLU A 188 16.74 10.07 -24.31
CA GLU A 188 17.75 9.16 -24.89
C GLU A 188 17.22 7.72 -24.97
N LEU A 189 16.46 7.28 -23.96
CA LEU A 189 15.80 5.98 -23.92
C LEU A 189 14.48 5.93 -24.71
N GLU A 190 14.18 6.96 -25.51
CA GLU A 190 12.98 7.09 -26.34
C GLU A 190 11.66 7.00 -25.54
N VAL A 191 11.69 7.29 -24.23
CA VAL A 191 10.51 7.28 -23.38
C VAL A 191 9.78 8.61 -23.51
N SER A 192 8.56 8.60 -24.05
CA SER A 192 7.80 9.84 -24.26
C SER A 192 7.42 10.52 -22.93
N PRO A 193 7.75 11.81 -22.72
CA PRO A 193 7.42 12.51 -21.48
C PRO A 193 5.92 12.75 -21.33
N ASN A 194 5.45 12.87 -20.08
CA ASN A 194 4.07 13.21 -19.79
C ASN A 194 3.82 14.71 -19.91
N VAL A 195 2.57 15.11 -20.15
CA VAL A 195 2.19 16.53 -20.24
C VAL A 195 2.56 17.26 -18.94
N SER A 196 2.37 16.60 -17.80
CA SER A 196 2.78 17.12 -16.49
C SER A 196 4.29 17.38 -16.42
N ILE A 197 5.11 16.45 -16.92
CA ILE A 197 6.56 16.56 -16.96
C ILE A 197 7.02 17.69 -17.87
N VAL A 198 6.45 17.78 -19.08
CA VAL A 198 6.75 18.88 -20.01
C VAL A 198 6.41 20.24 -19.38
N ASN A 199 5.31 20.33 -18.63
CA ASN A 199 4.95 21.55 -17.91
C ASN A 199 5.92 21.87 -16.77
N MET A 200 6.33 20.89 -15.96
CA MET A 200 7.33 21.07 -14.91
C MET A 200 8.67 21.55 -15.49
N MET A 201 9.13 20.91 -16.57
CA MET A 201 10.31 21.31 -17.33
C MET A 201 10.20 22.73 -17.86
N GLY A 202 9.04 23.07 -18.44
CA GLY A 202 8.78 24.41 -18.95
C GLY A 202 8.79 25.49 -17.86
N ASN A 203 8.22 25.19 -16.69
CA ASN A 203 8.23 26.09 -15.54
C ASN A 203 9.65 26.28 -14.99
N ALA A 204 10.42 25.20 -14.85
CA ALA A 204 11.81 25.28 -14.42
C ALA A 204 12.67 26.12 -15.38
N LEU A 205 12.53 25.92 -16.70
CA LEU A 205 13.24 26.71 -17.71
C LEU A 205 12.87 28.20 -17.68
N LYS A 206 11.58 28.52 -17.47
CA LYS A 206 11.13 29.90 -17.27
C LYS A 206 11.72 30.52 -16.01
N ASN A 207 11.72 29.80 -14.89
CA ASN A 207 12.29 30.26 -13.63
C ASN A 207 13.80 30.54 -13.74
N LEU A 208 14.51 29.78 -14.58
CA LEU A 208 15.94 29.97 -14.89
C LEU A 208 16.19 31.02 -15.98
N GLY A 209 15.16 31.63 -16.58
CA GLY A 209 15.28 32.60 -17.66
C GLY A 209 15.70 32.02 -19.02
N MET A 210 15.65 30.70 -19.19
CA MET A 210 16.11 29.99 -20.38
C MET A 210 15.02 29.89 -21.45
N LEU A 211 14.53 31.04 -21.95
CA LEU A 211 13.39 31.09 -22.87
C LEU A 211 13.63 30.35 -24.20
N ASP A 212 14.84 30.40 -24.75
CA ASP A 212 15.19 29.69 -25.99
C ASP A 212 14.97 28.17 -25.88
N LYS A 213 15.30 27.59 -24.72
CA LYS A 213 15.11 26.16 -24.45
C LYS A 213 13.62 25.85 -24.23
N TYR A 214 12.89 26.75 -23.58
CA TYR A 214 11.45 26.63 -23.39
C TYR A 214 10.70 26.62 -24.74
N GLU A 215 11.06 27.49 -25.68
CA GLU A 215 10.47 27.49 -27.03
C GLU A 215 10.76 26.18 -27.79
N LYS A 216 11.99 25.65 -27.68
CA LYS A 216 12.34 24.35 -28.25
C LYS A 216 11.52 23.21 -27.64
N LEU A 217 11.35 23.21 -26.31
CA LEU A 217 10.57 22.20 -25.59
C LEU A 217 9.10 22.22 -26.00
N THR A 218 8.48 23.40 -26.02
CA THR A 218 7.07 23.57 -26.41
C THR A 218 6.81 23.24 -27.87
N LYS A 219 7.78 23.49 -28.76
CA LYS A 219 7.73 23.07 -30.15
C LYS A 219 7.85 21.55 -30.30
N LYS A 220 8.72 20.90 -29.51
CA LYS A 220 8.92 19.43 -29.55
C LYS A 220 7.72 18.68 -28.97
N TYR A 221 7.17 19.17 -27.86
CA TYR A 221 6.03 18.57 -27.16
C TYR A 221 4.86 19.57 -27.08
N PRO A 222 4.11 19.76 -28.18
CA PRO A 222 2.94 20.62 -28.16
C PRO A 222 1.85 20.02 -27.24
N PRO A 223 1.10 20.85 -26.51
CA PRO A 223 0.00 20.36 -25.70
C PRO A 223 -1.04 19.64 -26.57
N PRO A 224 -1.65 18.55 -26.06
CA PRO A 224 -2.67 17.83 -26.80
C PRO A 224 -3.83 18.77 -27.11
N ARG A 225 -4.30 18.79 -28.36
CA ARG A 225 -5.43 19.66 -28.76
C ARG A 225 -6.78 19.09 -28.34
N TRP A 226 -6.85 17.77 -28.18
CA TRP A 226 -8.07 17.02 -27.93
C TRP A 226 -7.86 16.05 -26.78
N GLU A 227 -8.84 15.98 -25.89
CA GLU A 227 -8.96 14.99 -24.83
C GLU A 227 -10.19 14.13 -25.10
N TYR A 228 -10.10 12.84 -24.83
CA TYR A 228 -11.28 11.99 -24.84
C TYR A 228 -11.83 11.91 -23.43
N ARG A 229 -13.12 12.18 -23.27
CA ARG A 229 -13.82 12.09 -21.99
C ARG A 229 -14.99 11.15 -22.12
N TYR A 230 -15.22 10.35 -21.10
CA TYR A 230 -16.37 9.46 -21.03
C TYR A 230 -17.53 10.20 -20.38
N TYR A 231 -18.62 10.36 -21.14
CA TYR A 231 -19.87 10.90 -20.63
C TYR A 231 -20.95 9.86 -20.80
N LYS A 232 -21.54 9.40 -19.69
CA LYS A 232 -22.61 8.39 -19.69
C LYS A 232 -22.23 7.13 -20.50
N GLY A 233 -21.00 6.65 -20.34
CA GLY A 233 -20.47 5.48 -21.05
C GLY A 233 -20.10 5.70 -22.52
N LYS A 234 -20.27 6.91 -23.09
CA LYS A 234 -19.86 7.25 -24.45
C LYS A 234 -18.56 8.03 -24.45
N ARG A 235 -17.62 7.66 -25.32
CA ARG A 235 -16.34 8.37 -25.52
C ARG A 235 -16.57 9.59 -26.42
N VAL A 236 -16.46 10.79 -25.86
CA VAL A 236 -16.62 12.06 -26.58
C VAL A 236 -15.27 12.75 -26.70
N ARG A 237 -14.95 13.25 -27.89
CA ARG A 237 -13.75 14.07 -28.11
C ARG A 237 -14.04 15.51 -27.72
N VAL A 238 -13.39 15.99 -26.67
CA VAL A 238 -13.50 17.36 -26.15
C VAL A 238 -12.20 18.10 -26.46
N ARG A 239 -12.27 19.42 -26.69
CA ARG A 239 -11.07 20.24 -26.85
C ARG A 239 -10.34 20.31 -25.50
N ALA A 240 -9.04 20.01 -25.50
CA ALA A 240 -8.22 20.08 -24.29
C ALA A 240 -8.18 21.53 -23.77
N ARG A 241 -8.29 21.72 -22.46
CA ARG A 241 -8.20 23.07 -21.87
C ARG A 241 -6.73 23.48 -21.83
N SER A 242 -6.35 24.51 -22.59
CA SER A 242 -5.05 25.16 -22.42
C SER A 242 -5.05 25.89 -21.07
N LYS A 243 -4.18 25.50 -20.13
CA LYS A 243 -3.97 26.23 -18.86
C LYS A 243 -2.96 27.39 -19.01
N HIS A 244 -2.67 27.82 -20.23
CA HIS A 244 -1.78 28.97 -20.49
C HIS A 244 -2.53 30.08 -21.22
N GLU A 245 -3.13 31.00 -20.46
CA GLU A 245 -3.25 32.41 -20.83
C GLU A 245 -3.02 33.28 -19.59
N PRO A 246 -2.08 34.24 -19.60
CA PRO A 246 -2.01 35.30 -18.60
C PRO A 246 -3.09 36.35 -18.87
N ASP A 247 -3.73 36.80 -17.80
CA ASP A 247 -4.79 37.82 -17.79
C ASP A 247 -4.27 39.20 -18.22
N GLY A 248 -5.07 39.95 -18.97
CA GLY A 248 -4.85 41.38 -19.22
C GLY A 248 -4.97 41.85 -20.67
N SER A 249 -6.19 42.12 -21.14
CA SER A 249 -6.55 43.34 -21.90
C SER A 249 -8.06 43.41 -22.16
N ARG A 250 -8.75 44.23 -21.36
CA ARG A 250 -10.09 44.75 -21.67
C ARG A 250 -10.01 45.70 -22.86
N GLY A 251 -10.79 45.43 -23.91
CA GLY A 251 -11.05 46.35 -25.02
C GLY A 251 -12.14 45.84 -25.97
N SER A 252 -13.31 46.48 -25.91
CA SER A 252 -14.54 46.39 -26.72
C SER A 252 -14.34 46.11 -28.24
N ARG A 253 -15.23 45.54 -29.07
CA ARG A 253 -16.71 45.39 -29.28
C ARG A 253 -16.81 44.34 -30.42
N SER A 254 -17.87 43.56 -30.70
CA SER A 254 -19.31 43.83 -30.75
C SER A 254 -20.11 42.51 -30.83
N LYS A 255 -21.34 42.56 -30.29
CA LYS A 255 -22.60 41.82 -30.59
C LYS A 255 -22.51 40.75 -31.69
N ASP A 256 -22.99 39.53 -31.47
CA ASP A 256 -24.43 39.26 -31.38
C ASP A 256 -24.89 38.31 -30.27
N GLU A 257 -26.12 38.59 -29.81
CA GLU A 257 -26.98 37.85 -28.87
C GLU A 257 -27.29 36.45 -29.45
N GLU A 258 -27.37 35.39 -28.65
CA GLU A 258 -28.64 35.01 -28.02
C GLU A 258 -28.46 34.25 -26.69
N THR A 259 -29.42 34.57 -25.83
CA THR A 259 -29.65 34.24 -24.43
C THR A 259 -29.87 32.76 -24.10
N ASN A 260 -29.30 32.29 -22.98
CA ASN A 260 -30.13 31.96 -21.81
C ASN A 260 -29.32 31.77 -20.51
N GLN A 261 -29.92 32.29 -19.43
CA GLN A 261 -29.33 32.53 -18.12
C GLN A 261 -29.31 31.26 -17.24
N ASN A 262 -28.23 31.09 -16.48
CA ASN A 262 -28.14 30.25 -15.27
C ASN A 262 -28.62 31.05 -14.04
N PRO A 263 -28.83 30.38 -12.89
CA PRO A 263 -28.02 30.70 -11.70
C PRO A 263 -27.48 29.39 -11.05
N ILE A 264 -26.15 29.17 -10.99
CA ILE A 264 -25.21 29.49 -9.90
C ILE A 264 -25.63 28.93 -8.53
N GLU A 265 -24.87 27.95 -8.02
CA GLU A 265 -24.31 27.99 -6.66
C GLU A 265 -23.05 27.10 -6.53
N SER A 266 -21.94 27.80 -6.25
CA SER A 266 -20.75 27.47 -5.42
C SER A 266 -20.21 26.03 -5.35
N PHE A 267 -18.99 25.79 -5.85
CA PHE A 267 -17.71 25.84 -5.11
C PHE A 267 -17.46 24.57 -4.27
N ASP A 268 -16.69 23.64 -4.81
CA ASP A 268 -15.47 23.22 -4.12
C ASP A 268 -14.45 22.66 -5.11
N GLU A 269 -13.19 22.94 -4.80
CA GLU A 269 -12.00 22.52 -5.53
C GLU A 269 -11.86 20.99 -5.49
N THR A 270 -11.40 20.37 -6.58
CA THR A 270 -10.66 19.11 -6.45
C THR A 270 -9.79 18.92 -7.68
N GLU A 271 -8.50 18.75 -7.39
CA GLU A 271 -7.43 18.55 -8.33
C GLU A 271 -7.62 17.25 -9.12
N ALA A 272 -7.23 17.28 -10.39
CA ALA A 272 -7.24 16.11 -11.25
C ALA A 272 -6.01 15.25 -10.94
N ASP A 273 -6.24 14.16 -10.22
CA ASP A 273 -5.33 13.05 -9.98
C ASP A 273 -4.95 12.36 -11.30
N PRO A 274 -3.67 12.26 -11.69
CA PRO A 274 -3.26 11.55 -12.89
C PRO A 274 -2.73 10.16 -12.54
N ASN A 275 -3.63 9.24 -12.15
CA ASN A 275 -3.33 7.82 -11.96
C ASN A 275 -4.31 6.94 -12.77
N GLU A 276 -4.41 7.17 -14.09
CA GLU A 276 -5.18 6.35 -15.04
C GLU A 276 -4.52 4.98 -15.35
N SER A 277 -4.02 4.29 -14.31
CA SER A 277 -3.74 2.85 -14.37
C SER A 277 -4.09 2.12 -13.07
N PHE A 278 -4.97 2.68 -12.23
CA PHE A 278 -5.33 2.08 -10.95
C PHE A 278 -6.83 2.06 -10.62
N ASP A 279 -7.70 2.24 -11.62
CA ASP A 279 -9.14 2.41 -11.37
C ASP A 279 -9.87 1.14 -10.90
N GLU A 280 -9.37 -0.06 -11.21
CA GLU A 280 -9.96 -1.31 -10.69
C GLU A 280 -9.57 -1.57 -9.22
N ALA A 281 -8.56 -0.90 -8.70
CA ALA A 281 -8.02 -1.16 -7.37
C ALA A 281 -8.45 -0.13 -6.31
N GLU A 282 -9.05 0.99 -6.74
CA GLU A 282 -9.58 2.06 -5.88
C GLU A 282 -11.04 1.82 -5.46
N ALA A 283 -11.87 1.24 -6.36
CA ALA A 283 -13.21 0.78 -6.01
C ALA A 283 -13.15 -0.33 -4.95
N ASP A 284 -12.24 -1.29 -5.13
CA ASP A 284 -11.93 -2.34 -4.14
C ASP A 284 -11.45 -1.76 -2.81
N ALA A 285 -10.70 -0.64 -2.80
CA ALA A 285 -10.16 -0.05 -1.58
C ALA A 285 -11.21 0.70 -0.75
N LYS A 286 -12.17 1.37 -1.41
CA LYS A 286 -13.30 2.04 -0.74
C LYS A 286 -14.27 1.01 -0.13
N GLU A 287 -14.59 -0.08 -0.82
CA GLU A 287 -15.39 -1.18 -0.24
C GLU A 287 -14.66 -1.86 0.93
N LEU A 288 -13.33 -2.02 0.85
CA LEU A 288 -12.53 -2.60 1.95
C LEU A 288 -12.48 -1.71 3.21
N PHE A 289 -12.66 -0.40 3.06
CA PHE A 289 -12.67 0.56 4.17
C PHE A 289 -14.03 0.56 4.88
N ASP A 290 -15.13 0.55 4.13
CA ASP A 290 -16.49 0.42 4.68
C ASP A 290 -16.66 -0.91 5.44
N GLU A 291 -16.05 -2.01 4.95
CA GLU A 291 -16.02 -3.29 5.66
C GLU A 291 -15.10 -3.30 6.90
N ALA A 292 -14.06 -2.47 6.95
CA ALA A 292 -13.14 -2.39 8.09
C ALA A 292 -13.73 -1.54 9.23
N GLU A 293 -14.38 -0.42 8.92
CA GLU A 293 -15.06 0.43 9.92
C GLU A 293 -16.26 -0.30 10.54
N THR A 294 -17.06 -0.98 9.73
CA THR A 294 -18.19 -1.79 10.23
C THR A 294 -17.75 -2.93 11.15
N ASN A 295 -16.60 -3.58 10.86
CA ASN A 295 -16.05 -4.63 11.71
C ASN A 295 -15.37 -4.10 12.98
N SER A 296 -14.70 -2.94 12.93
CA SER A 296 -14.08 -2.32 14.11
C SER A 296 -15.15 -1.86 15.12
N ASN A 297 -16.24 -1.26 14.61
CA ASN A 297 -17.40 -0.88 15.43
C ASN A 297 -18.09 -2.10 16.05
N LYS A 298 -18.19 -3.22 15.32
CA LYS A 298 -18.78 -4.47 15.84
C LYS A 298 -17.94 -5.10 16.96
N VAL A 299 -16.61 -5.05 16.86
CA VAL A 299 -15.71 -5.58 17.90
C VAL A 299 -15.71 -4.71 19.16
N GLN A 300 -15.83 -3.39 19.04
CA GLN A 300 -15.99 -2.50 20.20
C GLN A 300 -17.34 -2.67 20.90
N ILE A 301 -18.42 -2.94 20.15
CA ILE A 301 -19.75 -3.22 20.72
C ILE A 301 -19.76 -4.57 21.46
N GLU A 302 -19.10 -5.61 20.94
CA GLU A 302 -19.00 -6.91 21.63
C GLU A 302 -18.12 -6.88 22.89
N ALA A 303 -17.12 -5.99 22.96
CA ALA A 303 -16.29 -5.78 24.14
C ALA A 303 -17.02 -5.03 25.29
N ASN A 304 -18.04 -4.22 24.96
CA ASN A 304 -18.81 -3.43 25.94
C ASN A 304 -20.08 -4.13 26.45
N ILE A 305 -20.39 -5.36 25.99
CA ILE A 305 -21.62 -6.11 26.34
C ILE A 305 -21.31 -7.39 27.15
N SER A 306 -20.08 -7.57 27.65
CA SER A 306 -19.78 -8.65 28.61
C SER A 306 -19.88 -8.13 30.06
N PRO A 307 -20.70 -8.74 30.94
CA PRO A 307 -20.88 -8.29 32.33
C PRO A 307 -19.66 -8.52 33.22
#